data_AF-A0A923YUE7-F1
#
_entry.id   AF-A0A923YUE7-F1
#
_cell.length_a   1.000
_cell.length_b   1.000
_cell.length_c   1.000
_cell.angle_alpha   90.00
_cell.angle_beta   90.00
_cell.angle_gamma   90.00
#
_symmetry.space_group_name_H-M   'P 1'
#
loop_
_entity.id
_entity.type
_entity.pdbx_description
1 polymer ?
#
loop_
_entity_poly.entity_id
_entity_poly.type
_entity_poly.pdbx_seq_one_letter_code
_entity_poly.pdbx_strand_id
1 'polypeptide(L)'
;MIPPPGTDAPLARPGGAGARGEPLAGDAPFRRYFRVHDGDRPAVLMDAPPADEDSRPFLSVGAMLDGLGFSVPRPLGIDLDAGLILLDDFGDARATVVLAAEPSRERATYEAAIDLLAALHRHPAPPLRPYDEAELLREVRLLPEWYLPAVGLTEASGYDAAWRATWGTVVAQTAAAPVLTLRDFHADNLMLLDRPGVRGLGLLDFQDALAGHPAYDLVSLLQDARRDVPPDLEADMIARYLNASGIADGARFRAAYEVLGAQRNTKIIGIFTRLRDRDGRTGYVERLPRMWRLLEGNLRHPALAPVAAWFAANVPPAARAGCWA
;
A
#
# COMPACT_ATOMS: atom_id res chain seq x y z
N MET A 1 12.57 21.95 -22.36
CA MET A 1 12.02 22.60 -21.16
C MET A 1 13.21 22.85 -20.25
N ILE A 2 13.47 24.11 -19.88
CA ILE A 2 14.68 24.52 -19.16
C ILE A 2 14.57 24.00 -17.71
N PRO A 3 15.55 23.26 -17.18
CA PRO A 3 15.52 22.81 -15.80
C PRO A 3 15.52 24.02 -14.85
N PRO A 4 14.83 23.95 -13.69
CA PRO A 4 14.88 25.01 -12.70
C PRO A 4 16.35 25.21 -12.23
N PRO A 5 16.77 26.46 -11.92
CA PRO A 5 18.14 26.73 -11.49
C PRO A 5 18.40 26.15 -10.09
N GLY A 6 19.43 25.31 -9.94
CA GLY A 6 19.83 24.84 -8.61
C GLY A 6 20.79 23.66 -8.50
N THR A 7 21.09 22.91 -9.57
CA THR A 7 22.00 21.76 -9.50
C THR A 7 22.82 21.60 -10.79
N ASP A 8 24.11 21.98 -10.75
CA ASP A 8 25.08 21.73 -11.83
C ASP A 8 25.78 20.35 -11.70
N ALA A 9 25.39 19.54 -10.71
CA ALA A 9 25.91 18.19 -10.56
C ALA A 9 25.19 17.25 -11.55
N PRO A 10 25.90 16.55 -12.45
CA PRO A 10 25.28 15.55 -13.29
C PRO A 10 24.64 14.48 -12.41
N LEU A 11 23.37 14.14 -12.68
CA LEU A 11 22.72 12.97 -12.10
C LEU A 11 23.50 11.74 -12.55
N ALA A 12 24.34 11.22 -11.67
CA ALA A 12 25.18 10.07 -11.95
C ALA A 12 24.84 8.95 -10.98
N ARG A 13 24.78 7.72 -11.51
CA ARG A 13 24.62 6.52 -10.69
C ARG A 13 25.80 6.41 -9.70
N PRO A 14 25.53 6.22 -8.40
CA PRO A 14 26.56 5.92 -7.42
C PRO A 14 27.35 4.68 -7.86
N GLY A 15 28.68 4.78 -7.88
CA GLY A 15 29.58 3.73 -8.40
C GLY A 15 30.14 3.97 -9.81
N GLY A 16 29.63 4.95 -10.55
CA GLY A 16 30.34 5.58 -11.67
C GLY A 16 31.25 6.71 -11.16
N ALA A 17 32.38 6.96 -11.83
CA ALA A 17 33.43 7.88 -11.36
C ALA A 17 32.87 9.23 -10.85
N GLY A 18 32.85 9.41 -9.52
CA GLY A 18 32.59 10.70 -8.87
C GLY A 18 31.43 10.76 -7.87
N ALA A 19 30.45 9.86 -7.90
CA ALA A 19 29.28 9.93 -7.00
C ALA A 19 29.40 8.97 -5.79
N ARG A 20 29.43 9.53 -4.57
CA ARG A 20 29.32 8.79 -3.30
C ARG A 20 27.86 8.76 -2.89
N GLY A 21 27.29 7.57 -2.71
CA GLY A 21 25.92 7.40 -2.23
C GLY A 21 25.80 6.19 -1.32
N GLU A 22 25.06 6.35 -0.22
CA GLU A 22 24.74 5.26 0.71
C GLU A 22 23.43 4.60 0.27
N PRO A 23 23.40 3.28 0.05
CA PRO A 23 22.17 2.60 -0.34
C PRO A 23 21.15 2.69 0.80
N LEU A 24 19.93 3.10 0.47
CA LEU A 24 18.80 3.08 1.39
C LEU A 24 18.08 1.73 1.27
N ALA A 25 17.62 1.20 2.40
CA ALA A 25 16.82 -0.02 2.42
C ALA A 25 15.47 0.23 1.70
N GLY A 26 15.07 -0.71 0.85
CA GLY A 26 13.79 -0.66 0.15
C GLY A 26 13.41 -2.05 -0.36
N ASP A 27 12.11 -2.34 -0.35
CA ASP A 27 11.55 -3.59 -0.88
C ASP A 27 10.92 -3.35 -2.25
N ALA A 28 11.70 -2.75 -3.14
CA ALA A 28 11.27 -2.42 -4.49
C ALA A 28 12.12 -3.20 -5.51
N PRO A 29 11.52 -4.05 -6.35
CA PRO A 29 12.28 -4.97 -7.20
C PRO A 29 13.03 -4.26 -8.34
N PHE A 30 12.51 -3.13 -8.84
CA PHE A 30 13.01 -2.47 -10.06
C PHE A 30 13.58 -1.07 -9.84
N ARG A 31 13.49 -0.53 -8.62
CA ARG A 31 14.00 0.79 -8.26
C ARG A 31 14.90 0.72 -7.05
N ARG A 32 15.95 1.52 -7.06
CA ARG A 32 16.94 1.62 -5.98
C ARG A 32 17.00 3.05 -5.49
N TYR A 33 17.27 3.21 -4.20
CA TYR A 33 17.40 4.52 -3.58
C TYR A 33 18.77 4.65 -2.95
N PHE A 34 19.40 5.80 -3.17
CA PHE A 34 20.69 6.13 -2.60
C PHE A 34 20.59 7.49 -1.94
N ARG A 35 20.98 7.58 -0.67
CA ARG A 35 21.22 8.88 -0.05
C ARG A 35 22.51 9.45 -0.65
N VAL A 36 22.40 10.64 -1.21
CA VAL A 36 23.50 11.39 -1.81
C VAL A 36 23.57 12.76 -1.15
N HIS A 37 24.73 13.41 -1.28
CA HIS A 37 24.94 14.75 -0.73
C HIS A 37 25.19 15.75 -1.86
N ASP A 38 24.34 16.76 -1.95
CA ASP A 38 24.57 17.97 -2.75
C ASP A 38 25.12 19.07 -1.83
N GLY A 39 26.45 19.10 -1.69
CA GLY A 39 27.10 19.89 -0.63
C GLY A 39 26.69 19.39 0.76
N ASP A 40 26.14 20.29 1.59
CA ASP A 40 25.65 19.96 2.94
C ASP A 40 24.19 19.48 2.96
N ARG A 41 23.49 19.47 1.80
CA ARG A 41 22.08 19.09 1.75
C ARG A 41 21.95 17.60 1.39
N PRO A 42 21.36 16.76 2.27
CA PRO A 42 21.05 15.39 1.91
C PRO A 42 19.91 15.37 0.86
N ALA A 43 20.03 14.47 -0.10
CA ALA A 43 19.04 14.19 -1.11
C ALA A 43 18.97 12.69 -1.36
N VAL A 44 17.90 12.21 -1.97
CA VAL A 44 17.74 10.80 -2.33
C VAL A 44 17.74 10.67 -3.85
N LEU A 45 18.70 9.94 -4.40
CA LEU A 45 18.68 9.54 -5.80
C LEU A 45 17.85 8.26 -5.93
N MET A 46 16.74 8.34 -6.66
CA MET A 46 16.02 7.20 -7.19
C MET A 46 16.63 6.80 -8.54
N ASP A 47 16.97 5.52 -8.68
CA ASP A 47 17.42 4.88 -9.91
C ASP A 47 16.43 3.78 -10.28
N ALA A 48 15.58 4.08 -11.26
CA ALA A 48 14.52 3.23 -11.79
C ALA A 48 14.71 3.11 -13.31
N PRO A 49 15.44 2.10 -13.80
CA PRO A 49 15.73 1.93 -15.22
C PRO A 49 14.45 1.92 -16.07
N PRO A 50 14.34 2.72 -17.15
CA PRO A 50 13.09 2.85 -17.91
C PRO A 50 12.60 1.57 -18.60
N ALA A 51 13.52 0.60 -18.80
CA ALA A 51 13.17 -0.72 -19.34
C ALA A 51 12.39 -1.59 -18.34
N ASP A 52 12.52 -1.30 -17.03
CA ASP A 52 11.94 -2.09 -15.95
C ASP A 52 10.74 -1.39 -15.29
N GLU A 53 10.78 -0.05 -15.12
CA GLU A 53 9.73 0.71 -14.43
C GLU A 53 9.53 2.12 -15.02
N ASP A 54 8.26 2.51 -15.25
CA ASP A 54 7.91 3.88 -15.66
C ASP A 54 7.83 4.79 -14.43
N SER A 55 8.66 5.84 -14.38
CA SER A 55 8.69 6.80 -13.27
C SER A 55 7.71 7.98 -13.42
N ARG A 56 6.99 8.10 -14.54
CA ARG A 56 6.02 9.20 -14.75
C ARG A 56 4.83 9.15 -13.77
N PRO A 57 4.27 7.97 -13.40
CA PRO A 57 3.28 7.87 -12.34
C PRO A 57 3.77 8.45 -11.00
N PHE A 58 5.00 8.16 -10.60
CA PHE A 58 5.61 8.73 -9.39
C PHE A 58 5.61 10.26 -9.44
N LEU A 59 6.11 10.86 -10.54
CA LEU A 59 6.16 12.32 -10.67
C LEU A 59 4.75 12.95 -10.67
N SER A 60 3.80 12.36 -11.40
CA SER A 60 2.46 12.91 -11.56
C SER A 60 1.62 12.82 -10.27
N VAL A 61 1.62 11.66 -9.60
CA VAL A 61 0.90 11.46 -8.33
C VAL A 61 1.56 12.28 -7.22
N GLY A 62 2.90 12.34 -7.19
CA GLY A 62 3.64 13.15 -6.23
C GLY A 62 3.31 14.63 -6.35
N ALA A 63 3.37 15.20 -7.56
CA ALA A 63 3.01 16.60 -7.77
C ALA A 63 1.57 16.92 -7.36
N MET A 64 0.64 15.99 -7.58
CA MET A 64 -0.76 16.14 -7.15
C MET A 64 -0.89 16.11 -5.62
N LEU A 65 -0.26 15.16 -4.94
CA LEU A 65 -0.26 15.09 -3.47
C LEU A 65 0.36 16.34 -2.84
N ASP A 66 1.50 16.82 -3.36
CA ASP A 66 2.14 18.06 -2.90
C ASP A 66 1.22 19.27 -3.11
N GLY A 67 0.56 19.35 -4.27
CA GLY A 67 -0.42 20.41 -4.58
C GLY A 67 -1.65 20.40 -3.67
N LEU A 68 -2.02 19.24 -3.13
CA LEU A 68 -3.07 19.11 -2.11
C LEU A 68 -2.56 19.37 -0.68
N GLY A 69 -1.26 19.65 -0.51
CA GLY A 69 -0.64 19.97 0.76
C GLY A 69 -0.17 18.76 1.57
N PHE A 70 -0.02 17.58 0.96
CA PHE A 70 0.59 16.41 1.59
C PHE A 70 2.12 16.39 1.40
N SER A 71 2.84 15.81 2.35
CA SER A 71 4.30 15.72 2.25
C SER A 71 4.68 14.51 1.38
N VAL A 72 5.26 14.76 0.21
CA VAL A 72 5.91 13.74 -0.65
C VAL A 72 7.34 14.15 -0.99
N PRO A 73 8.24 13.22 -1.37
CA PRO A 73 9.58 13.57 -1.83
C PRO A 73 9.49 14.39 -3.12
N ARG A 74 9.87 15.68 -3.07
CA ARG A 74 9.80 16.55 -4.24
C ARG A 74 11.00 16.30 -5.15
N PRO A 75 10.81 16.26 -6.48
CA PRO A 75 11.93 16.14 -7.41
C PRO A 75 12.77 17.43 -7.42
N LEU A 76 14.07 17.27 -7.20
CA LEU A 76 15.11 18.29 -7.30
C LEU A 76 15.81 18.27 -8.67
N GLY A 77 15.81 17.12 -9.33
CA GLY A 77 16.36 16.92 -10.67
C GLY A 77 15.77 15.65 -11.30
N ILE A 78 15.58 15.65 -12.62
CA ILE A 78 14.91 14.56 -13.34
C ILE A 78 15.67 14.27 -14.64
N ASP A 79 16.04 13.01 -14.84
CA ASP A 79 16.51 12.45 -16.12
C ASP A 79 15.80 11.11 -16.36
N LEU A 80 14.64 11.19 -17.03
CA LEU A 80 13.81 10.01 -17.30
C LEU A 80 14.42 9.08 -18.36
N ASP A 81 15.28 9.60 -19.25
CA ASP A 81 15.95 8.78 -20.25
C ASP A 81 17.00 7.87 -19.57
N ALA A 82 17.65 8.36 -18.51
CA ALA A 82 18.54 7.58 -17.66
C ALA A 82 17.82 6.79 -16.54
N GLY A 83 16.55 7.09 -16.27
CA GLY A 83 15.78 6.52 -15.15
C GLY A 83 16.14 7.10 -13.79
N LEU A 84 16.65 8.34 -13.73
CA LEU A 84 17.18 8.97 -12.53
C LEU A 84 16.29 10.12 -12.07
N ILE A 85 15.98 10.14 -10.77
CA ILE A 85 15.28 11.26 -10.13
C ILE A 85 15.99 11.58 -8.82
N LEU A 86 16.43 12.82 -8.64
CA LEU A 86 16.92 13.33 -7.37
C LEU A 86 15.74 13.90 -6.58
N LEU A 87 15.60 13.51 -5.32
CA LEU A 87 14.45 13.78 -4.46
C LEU A 87 14.89 14.47 -3.16
N ASP A 88 13.98 15.25 -2.57
CA ASP A 88 14.07 15.65 -1.16
C ASP A 88 14.29 14.42 -0.27
N ASP A 89 15.13 14.57 0.76
CA ASP A 89 15.34 13.55 1.79
C ASP A 89 14.42 13.82 3.00
N PHE A 90 13.65 12.80 3.39
CA PHE A 90 12.77 12.82 4.57
C PHE A 90 13.46 12.35 5.86
N GLY A 91 14.76 12.05 5.80
CA GLY A 91 15.53 11.51 6.91
C GLY A 91 15.21 10.03 7.15
N ASP A 92 15.40 9.58 8.38
CA ASP A 92 15.35 8.16 8.75
C ASP A 92 14.19 7.78 9.68
N ALA A 93 13.33 8.76 10.02
CA ALA A 93 12.23 8.60 10.96
C ALA A 93 11.01 7.87 10.35
N ARG A 94 11.24 6.71 9.72
CA ARG A 94 10.18 5.83 9.21
C ARG A 94 9.33 5.33 10.37
N ALA A 95 8.01 5.37 10.22
CA ALA A 95 7.09 5.09 11.33
C ALA A 95 7.32 3.69 11.93
N THR A 96 7.60 2.66 11.14
CA THR A 96 7.92 1.32 11.70
C THR A 96 9.17 1.29 12.57
N VAL A 97 10.22 2.02 12.20
CA VAL A 97 11.46 2.13 12.99
C VAL A 97 11.18 2.85 14.29
N VAL A 98 10.48 3.99 14.23
CA VAL A 98 10.12 4.77 15.41
C VAL A 98 9.21 3.96 16.34
N LEU A 99 8.18 3.30 15.82
CA LEU A 99 7.24 2.50 16.62
C LEU A 99 7.84 1.22 17.19
N ALA A 100 8.93 0.71 16.60
CA ALA A 100 9.69 -0.39 17.21
C ALA A 100 10.51 0.10 18.41
N ALA A 101 11.07 1.31 18.35
CA ALA A 101 11.82 1.92 19.45
C ALA A 101 10.91 2.50 20.54
N GLU A 102 9.76 3.07 20.16
CA GLU A 102 8.83 3.77 21.03
C GLU A 102 7.36 3.31 20.80
N PRO A 103 6.97 2.10 21.25
CA PRO A 103 5.62 1.58 21.00
C PRO A 103 4.48 2.46 21.53
N SER A 104 4.73 3.27 22.56
CA SER A 104 3.76 4.23 23.11
C SER A 104 3.29 5.28 22.10
N ARG A 105 4.04 5.51 21.01
CA ARG A 105 3.69 6.45 19.94
C ARG A 105 2.71 5.88 18.91
N GLU A 106 2.37 4.59 18.98
CA GLU A 106 1.56 3.90 17.97
C GLU A 106 0.20 4.56 17.78
N ARG A 107 -0.54 4.78 18.86
CA ARG A 107 -1.87 5.42 18.80
C ARG A 107 -1.81 6.79 18.13
N ALA A 108 -0.93 7.68 18.59
CA ALA A 108 -0.80 9.02 18.03
C ALA A 108 -0.39 9.00 16.54
N THR A 109 0.47 8.06 16.16
CA THR A 109 0.90 7.89 14.76
C THR A 109 -0.24 7.42 13.87
N TYR A 110 -1.02 6.44 14.34
CA TYR A 110 -2.18 5.94 13.60
C TYR A 110 -3.30 6.98 13.53
N GLU A 111 -3.55 7.75 14.59
CA GLU A 111 -4.50 8.86 14.58
C GLU A 111 -4.13 9.90 13.52
N ALA A 112 -2.85 10.28 13.43
CA ALA A 112 -2.36 11.19 12.40
C ALA A 112 -2.50 10.61 10.98
N ALA A 113 -2.26 9.31 10.81
CA ALA A 113 -2.42 8.64 9.52
C ALA A 113 -3.88 8.57 9.08
N ILE A 114 -4.80 8.33 10.01
CA ILE A 114 -6.25 8.35 9.76
C ILE A 114 -6.72 9.77 9.42
N ASP A 115 -6.23 10.79 10.11
CA ASP A 115 -6.56 12.19 9.78
C ASP A 115 -6.05 12.59 8.39
N LEU A 116 -4.86 12.11 8.02
CA LEU A 116 -4.32 12.30 6.67
C LEU A 116 -5.23 11.66 5.63
N LEU A 117 -5.64 10.39 5.81
CA LEU A 117 -6.56 9.73 4.87
C LEU A 117 -7.92 10.44 4.82
N ALA A 118 -8.48 10.84 5.96
CA ALA A 118 -9.73 11.60 5.99
C ALA A 118 -9.59 12.93 5.24
N ALA A 119 -8.44 13.61 5.37
CA ALA A 119 -8.16 14.83 4.62
C ALA A 119 -8.00 14.57 3.11
N LEU A 120 -7.30 13.50 2.72
CA LEU A 120 -7.05 13.11 1.33
C LEU A 120 -8.36 12.76 0.62
N HIS A 121 -9.21 11.97 1.26
CA HIS A 121 -10.47 11.49 0.69
C HIS A 121 -11.57 12.57 0.58
N ARG A 122 -11.30 13.81 1.00
CA ARG A 122 -12.14 14.97 0.64
C ARG A 122 -11.95 15.43 -0.80
N HIS A 123 -10.90 14.97 -1.45
CA HIS A 123 -10.62 15.26 -2.85
C HIS A 123 -11.07 14.08 -3.74
N PRO A 124 -11.73 14.35 -4.87
CA PRO A 124 -12.04 13.30 -5.83
C PRO A 124 -10.75 12.70 -6.40
N ALA A 125 -10.81 11.44 -6.82
CA ALA A 125 -9.70 10.84 -7.53
C ALA A 125 -9.36 11.67 -8.80
N PRO A 126 -8.08 11.91 -9.11
CA PRO A 126 -7.68 12.38 -10.43
C PRO A 126 -8.02 11.31 -11.50
N PRO A 127 -7.88 11.62 -12.80
CA PRO A 127 -8.13 10.66 -13.88
C PRO A 127 -7.07 9.54 -13.92
N LEU A 128 -7.11 8.68 -12.90
CA LEU A 128 -6.34 7.47 -12.73
C LEU A 128 -7.16 6.27 -13.21
N ARG A 129 -6.47 5.17 -13.44
CA ARG A 129 -7.13 3.89 -13.74
C ARG A 129 -8.09 3.54 -12.59
N PRO A 130 -9.34 3.12 -12.90
CA PRO A 130 -10.30 2.75 -11.86
C PRO A 130 -9.85 1.46 -11.16
N TYR A 131 -10.07 1.41 -9.86
CA TYR A 131 -9.94 0.19 -9.08
C TYR A 131 -11.27 -0.56 -9.09
N ASP A 132 -11.57 -1.13 -10.25
CA ASP A 132 -12.87 -1.71 -10.58
C ASP A 132 -12.98 -3.22 -10.27
N GLU A 133 -14.12 -3.79 -10.61
CA GLU A 133 -14.40 -5.21 -10.46
C GLU A 133 -13.36 -6.11 -11.15
N ALA A 134 -12.90 -5.73 -12.34
CA ALA A 134 -11.96 -6.52 -13.11
C ALA A 134 -10.58 -6.56 -12.42
N GLU A 135 -10.11 -5.42 -11.91
CA GLU A 135 -8.86 -5.34 -11.16
C GLU A 135 -8.96 -6.08 -9.81
N LEU A 136 -10.07 -5.91 -9.07
CA LEU A 136 -10.29 -6.64 -7.82
C LEU A 136 -10.32 -8.16 -8.04
N LEU A 137 -10.97 -8.63 -9.11
CA LEU A 137 -10.99 -10.04 -9.50
C LEU A 137 -9.60 -10.56 -9.85
N ARG A 138 -8.89 -9.83 -10.72
CA ARG A 138 -7.53 -10.19 -11.14
C ARG A 138 -6.60 -10.39 -9.94
N GLU A 139 -6.77 -9.60 -8.90
CA GLU A 139 -5.91 -9.67 -7.71
C GLU A 139 -6.26 -10.81 -6.76
N VAL A 140 -7.54 -11.12 -6.53
CA VAL A 140 -7.91 -12.28 -5.69
C VAL A 140 -7.53 -13.60 -6.36
N ARG A 141 -7.49 -13.63 -7.70
CA ARG A 141 -7.03 -14.77 -8.50
C ARG A 141 -5.58 -15.21 -8.24
N LEU A 142 -4.77 -14.39 -7.57
CA LEU A 142 -3.45 -14.81 -7.13
C LEU A 142 -3.50 -15.96 -6.12
N LEU A 143 -4.58 -16.09 -5.34
CA LEU A 143 -4.75 -17.21 -4.41
C LEU A 143 -4.93 -18.56 -5.15
N PRO A 144 -5.89 -18.73 -6.09
CA PRO A 144 -6.00 -19.98 -6.83
C PRO A 144 -4.79 -20.25 -7.74
N GLU A 145 -4.15 -19.22 -8.28
CA GLU A 145 -2.98 -19.38 -9.15
C GLU A 145 -1.73 -19.86 -8.39
N TRP A 146 -1.49 -19.32 -7.18
CA TRP A 146 -0.23 -19.55 -6.46
C TRP A 146 -0.40 -20.31 -5.14
N TYR A 147 -1.41 -19.98 -4.35
CA TYR A 147 -1.56 -20.58 -3.01
C TYR A 147 -2.13 -21.99 -3.04
N LEU A 148 -3.24 -22.22 -3.76
CA LEU A 148 -3.89 -23.53 -3.81
C LEU A 148 -2.96 -24.66 -4.26
N PRO A 149 -2.23 -24.55 -5.40
CA PRO A 149 -1.32 -25.60 -5.82
C PRO A 149 -0.18 -25.83 -4.82
N ALA A 150 0.30 -24.76 -4.16
CA ALA A 150 1.36 -24.87 -3.16
C ALA A 150 0.95 -25.67 -1.90
N VAL A 151 -0.35 -25.80 -1.64
CA VAL A 151 -0.89 -26.64 -0.55
C VAL A 151 -1.58 -27.92 -1.06
N GLY A 152 -1.32 -28.29 -2.32
CA GLY A 152 -1.86 -29.51 -2.92
C GLY A 152 -3.35 -29.47 -3.26
N LEU A 153 -3.93 -28.27 -3.39
CA LEU A 153 -5.32 -28.06 -3.78
C LEU A 153 -5.42 -27.59 -5.23
N THR A 154 -6.56 -27.89 -5.85
CA THR A 154 -6.96 -27.30 -7.15
C THR A 154 -8.16 -26.40 -6.92
N GLU A 155 -8.29 -25.35 -7.72
CA GLU A 155 -9.45 -24.46 -7.66
C GLU A 155 -10.75 -25.23 -7.92
N ALA A 156 -11.70 -25.07 -6.99
CA ALA A 156 -13.06 -25.54 -7.16
C ALA A 156 -13.92 -24.50 -7.88
N SER A 157 -14.93 -24.98 -8.61
CA SER A 157 -15.90 -24.12 -9.31
C SER A 157 -16.53 -23.07 -8.38
N GLY A 158 -16.86 -21.90 -8.92
CA GLY A 158 -17.62 -20.87 -8.21
C GLY A 158 -16.78 -19.86 -7.43
N TYR A 159 -15.44 -19.92 -7.50
CA TYR A 159 -14.55 -18.93 -6.85
C TYR A 159 -14.87 -17.50 -7.30
N ASP A 160 -14.84 -17.24 -8.60
CA ASP A 160 -15.13 -15.92 -9.17
C ASP A 160 -16.56 -15.47 -8.86
N ALA A 161 -17.52 -16.41 -8.93
CA ALA A 161 -18.92 -16.11 -8.66
C ALA A 161 -19.13 -15.69 -7.20
N ALA A 162 -18.47 -16.35 -6.25
CA ALA A 162 -18.52 -16.00 -4.83
C ALA A 162 -17.99 -14.59 -4.59
N TRP A 163 -16.87 -14.22 -5.21
CA TRP A 163 -16.31 -12.87 -5.10
C TRP A 163 -17.20 -11.80 -5.76
N ARG A 164 -17.67 -12.04 -6.98
CA ARG A 164 -18.58 -11.12 -7.69
C ARG A 164 -19.84 -10.81 -6.90
N ALA A 165 -20.38 -11.79 -6.17
CA ALA A 165 -21.54 -11.59 -5.31
C ALA A 165 -21.30 -10.58 -4.16
N THR A 166 -20.06 -10.24 -3.81
CA THR A 166 -19.71 -9.33 -2.71
C THR A 166 -19.35 -7.92 -3.15
N TRP A 167 -19.00 -7.72 -4.43
CA TRP A 167 -18.46 -6.45 -4.91
C TRP A 167 -19.51 -5.37 -5.18
N GLY A 168 -20.78 -5.74 -5.35
CA GLY A 168 -21.82 -4.82 -5.82
C GLY A 168 -21.87 -3.51 -5.04
N THR A 169 -21.78 -3.56 -3.70
CA THR A 169 -21.78 -2.36 -2.85
C THR A 169 -20.51 -1.53 -3.02
N VAL A 170 -19.34 -2.17 -3.03
CA VAL A 170 -18.03 -1.53 -3.14
C VAL A 170 -17.87 -0.84 -4.50
N VAL A 171 -18.11 -1.57 -5.59
CA VAL A 171 -17.95 -1.08 -6.96
C VAL A 171 -18.93 0.05 -7.25
N ALA A 172 -20.18 -0.05 -6.77
CA ALA A 172 -21.16 1.04 -6.93
C ALA A 172 -20.72 2.32 -6.18
N GLN A 173 -20.15 2.21 -4.98
CA GLN A 173 -19.62 3.36 -4.24
C GLN A 173 -18.41 3.98 -4.94
N THR A 174 -17.47 3.15 -5.37
CA THR A 174 -16.29 3.58 -6.12
C THR A 174 -16.66 4.27 -7.43
N ALA A 175 -17.64 3.75 -8.18
CA ALA A 175 -18.08 4.37 -9.42
C ALA A 175 -18.78 5.72 -9.21
N ALA A 176 -19.48 5.89 -8.08
CA ALA A 176 -20.21 7.12 -7.78
C ALA A 176 -19.31 8.26 -7.27
N ALA A 177 -18.31 7.93 -6.44
CA ALA A 177 -17.42 8.91 -5.84
C ALA A 177 -16.05 8.30 -5.52
N PRO A 178 -15.20 8.05 -6.54
CA PRO A 178 -13.88 7.49 -6.31
C PRO A 178 -12.97 8.50 -5.63
N VAL A 179 -12.13 8.02 -4.74
CA VAL A 179 -11.05 8.80 -4.11
C VAL A 179 -9.70 8.25 -4.53
N LEU A 180 -8.64 9.02 -4.30
CA LEU A 180 -7.29 8.50 -4.47
C LEU A 180 -7.06 7.35 -3.50
N THR A 181 -6.77 6.16 -4.01
CA THR A 181 -6.34 5.00 -3.23
C THR A 181 -4.86 4.77 -3.49
N LEU A 182 -4.02 4.98 -2.48
CA LEU A 182 -2.57 4.85 -2.54
C LEU A 182 -2.12 3.39 -2.65
N ARG A 183 -2.96 2.45 -2.20
CA ARG A 183 -2.80 0.98 -2.22
C ARG A 183 -1.74 0.41 -1.28
N ASP A 184 -0.61 1.10 -1.11
CA ASP A 184 0.48 0.72 -0.20
C ASP A 184 0.63 1.69 0.98
N PHE A 185 -0.52 2.20 1.47
CA PHE A 185 -0.58 3.02 2.67
C PHE A 185 -0.47 2.15 3.92
N HIS A 186 0.74 2.07 4.47
CA HIS A 186 1.05 1.34 5.70
C HIS A 186 2.24 1.96 6.41
N ALA A 187 2.48 1.62 7.67
CA ALA A 187 3.49 2.28 8.51
C ALA A 187 4.91 2.29 7.89
N ASP A 188 5.27 1.29 7.09
CA ASP A 188 6.59 1.24 6.43
C ASP A 188 6.78 2.31 5.35
N ASN A 189 5.69 2.83 4.79
CA ASN A 189 5.70 3.85 3.74
C ASN A 189 5.35 5.24 4.29
N LEU A 190 5.40 5.41 5.63
CA LEU A 190 5.16 6.68 6.32
C LEU A 190 6.44 7.17 7.00
N MET A 191 6.80 8.42 6.72
CA MET A 191 7.90 9.14 7.38
C MET A 191 7.31 10.11 8.42
N LEU A 192 7.83 10.10 9.64
CA LEU A 192 7.46 11.09 10.66
C LEU A 192 8.32 12.34 10.47
N LEU A 193 7.68 13.44 10.11
CA LEU A 193 8.35 14.72 9.80
C LEU A 193 8.03 15.74 10.89
N ASP A 194 9.00 16.62 11.17
CA ASP A 194 8.78 17.79 12.02
C ASP A 194 8.03 18.89 11.24
N ARG A 195 6.75 18.64 10.98
CA ARG A 195 5.83 19.52 10.24
C ARG A 195 4.45 19.48 10.90
N PRO A 196 3.70 20.58 10.88
CA PRO A 196 2.39 20.63 11.54
C PRO A 196 1.31 19.87 10.76
N GLY A 197 0.33 19.32 11.49
CA GLY A 197 -0.87 18.69 10.92
C GLY A 197 -0.57 17.51 10.00
N VAL A 198 -1.35 17.36 8.94
CA VAL A 198 -1.19 16.25 7.96
C VAL A 198 0.17 16.26 7.26
N ARG A 199 0.88 17.40 7.26
CA ARG A 199 2.23 17.48 6.69
C ARG A 199 3.29 16.79 7.54
N GLY A 200 2.98 16.47 8.79
CA GLY A 200 3.84 15.69 9.69
C GLY A 200 4.02 14.23 9.27
N LEU A 201 3.26 13.76 8.28
CA LEU A 201 3.45 12.44 7.67
C LEU A 201 3.91 12.60 6.22
N GLY A 202 5.12 12.11 5.94
CA GLY A 202 5.65 11.96 4.61
C GLY A 202 5.17 10.65 3.98
N LEU A 203 4.56 10.74 2.80
CA LEU A 203 4.08 9.60 2.02
C LEU A 203 5.19 9.10 1.09
N LEU A 204 5.43 7.79 1.11
CA LEU A 204 6.29 7.10 0.15
C LEU A 204 5.44 6.11 -0.68
N ASP A 205 5.99 5.61 -1.79
CA ASP A 205 5.46 4.46 -2.54
C ASP A 205 3.99 4.63 -3.01
N PHE A 206 3.68 5.80 -3.58
CA PHE A 206 2.33 6.19 -4.02
C PHE A 206 2.12 6.07 -5.54
N GLN A 207 3.14 5.68 -6.31
CA GLN A 207 3.10 5.70 -7.78
C GLN A 207 2.08 4.72 -8.39
N ASP A 208 1.70 3.68 -7.66
CA ASP A 208 0.72 2.67 -8.09
C ASP A 208 -0.73 3.06 -7.77
N ALA A 209 -0.98 4.31 -7.34
CA ALA A 209 -2.29 4.77 -6.91
C ALA A 209 -3.38 4.62 -7.99
N LEU A 210 -4.60 4.32 -7.55
CA LEU A 210 -5.78 4.15 -8.39
C LEU A 210 -6.96 5.00 -7.91
N ALA A 211 -7.98 5.13 -8.76
CA ALA A 211 -9.26 5.70 -8.38
C ALA A 211 -10.14 4.62 -7.72
N GLY A 212 -10.26 4.63 -6.39
CA GLY A 212 -10.81 3.51 -5.61
C GLY A 212 -11.75 3.90 -4.46
N HIS A 213 -12.04 2.93 -3.60
CA HIS A 213 -12.91 3.11 -2.44
C HIS A 213 -12.11 3.65 -1.23
N PRO A 214 -12.63 4.62 -0.45
CA PRO A 214 -11.92 5.23 0.68
C PRO A 214 -11.51 4.26 1.79
N ALA A 215 -12.18 3.11 1.91
CA ALA A 215 -11.85 2.11 2.92
C ALA A 215 -10.54 1.35 2.62
N TYR A 216 -10.04 1.35 1.37
CA TYR A 216 -8.94 0.49 0.98
C TYR A 216 -7.62 0.84 1.70
N ASP A 217 -7.27 2.12 1.76
CA ASP A 217 -6.04 2.55 2.44
C ASP A 217 -6.13 2.41 3.96
N LEU A 218 -7.34 2.49 4.54
CA LEU A 218 -7.56 2.15 5.94
C LEU A 218 -7.27 0.68 6.20
N VAL A 219 -7.80 -0.22 5.36
CA VAL A 219 -7.50 -1.66 5.46
C VAL A 219 -5.99 -1.89 5.34
N SER A 220 -5.32 -1.21 4.40
CA SER A 220 -3.88 -1.38 4.21
C SER A 220 -3.07 -1.03 5.44
N LEU A 221 -3.47 0.02 6.18
CA LEU A 221 -2.82 0.44 7.42
C LEU A 221 -3.20 -0.45 8.62
N LEU A 222 -4.49 -0.71 8.82
CA LEU A 222 -5.01 -1.35 10.03
C LEU A 222 -4.92 -2.88 9.98
N GLN A 223 -4.90 -3.47 8.78
CA GLN A 223 -4.70 -4.90 8.53
C GLN A 223 -3.34 -5.14 7.84
N ASP A 224 -2.31 -4.43 8.30
CA ASP A 224 -0.95 -4.54 7.77
C ASP A 224 -0.38 -5.95 8.02
N ALA A 225 0.34 -6.49 7.03
CA ALA A 225 1.06 -7.75 7.13
C ALA A 225 2.31 -7.65 8.03
N ARG A 226 2.83 -6.44 8.25
CA ARG A 226 4.12 -6.17 8.92
C ARG A 226 4.00 -5.93 10.42
N ARG A 227 2.83 -5.50 10.89
CA ARG A 227 2.61 -5.10 12.28
C ARG A 227 1.30 -5.63 12.82
N ASP A 228 1.31 -6.05 14.09
CA ASP A 228 0.10 -6.48 14.79
C ASP A 228 -0.67 -5.32 15.40
N VAL A 229 -1.52 -4.70 14.59
CA VAL A 229 -2.45 -3.66 15.04
C VAL A 229 -3.46 -4.28 16.01
N PRO A 230 -3.54 -3.79 17.26
CA PRO A 230 -4.51 -4.29 18.23
C PRO A 230 -5.96 -4.07 17.77
N PRO A 231 -6.89 -5.01 18.01
CA PRO A 231 -8.28 -4.89 17.56
C PRO A 231 -9.03 -3.65 18.09
N ASP A 232 -8.71 -3.22 19.32
CA ASP A 232 -9.24 -1.99 19.92
C ASP A 232 -8.72 -0.74 19.19
N LEU A 233 -7.43 -0.72 18.83
CA LEU A 233 -6.87 0.36 18.02
C LEU A 233 -7.50 0.39 16.63
N GLU A 234 -7.67 -0.75 15.96
CA GLU A 234 -8.36 -0.82 14.66
C GLU A 234 -9.79 -0.27 14.76
N ALA A 235 -10.56 -0.66 15.78
CA ALA A 235 -11.92 -0.18 15.99
C ALA A 235 -11.96 1.34 16.23
N ASP A 236 -11.09 1.87 17.09
CA ASP A 236 -10.98 3.30 17.37
C ASP A 236 -10.62 4.10 16.12
N MET A 237 -9.69 3.59 15.29
CA MET A 237 -9.24 4.26 14.07
C MET A 237 -10.33 4.30 13.00
N ILE A 238 -11.13 3.24 12.87
CA ILE A 238 -12.30 3.23 11.97
C ILE A 238 -13.33 4.25 12.45
N ALA A 239 -13.62 4.30 13.75
CA ALA A 239 -14.55 5.27 14.32
C ALA A 239 -14.06 6.71 14.10
N ARG A 240 -12.76 6.96 14.32
CA ARG A 240 -12.12 8.26 14.05
C ARG A 240 -12.27 8.67 12.58
N TYR A 241 -11.99 7.75 11.66
CA TYR A 241 -12.12 8.03 10.23
C TYR A 241 -13.54 8.37 9.84
N LEU A 242 -14.54 7.62 10.31
CA LEU A 242 -15.95 7.88 10.02
C LEU A 242 -16.36 9.29 10.51
N ASN A 243 -15.94 9.66 11.72
CA ASN A 243 -16.19 10.99 12.27
C ASN A 243 -15.53 12.11 11.46
N ALA A 244 -14.28 11.91 11.02
CA ALA A 244 -13.52 12.93 10.28
C ALA A 244 -13.92 13.05 8.80
N SER A 245 -14.35 11.96 8.16
CA SER A 245 -14.70 11.92 6.73
C SER A 245 -16.14 12.34 6.43
N GLY A 246 -17.03 12.34 7.44
CA GLY A 246 -18.44 12.69 7.27
C GLY A 246 -19.26 11.64 6.51
N ILE A 247 -18.77 10.40 6.42
CA ILE A 247 -19.51 9.30 5.79
C ILE A 247 -20.77 8.99 6.60
N ALA A 248 -21.93 9.23 6.00
CA ALA A 248 -23.23 9.12 6.68
C ALA A 248 -23.62 7.67 7.04
N ASP A 249 -23.30 6.71 6.17
CA ASP A 249 -23.67 5.30 6.37
C ASP A 249 -22.44 4.50 6.83
N GLY A 250 -22.18 4.55 8.14
CA GLY A 250 -21.07 3.83 8.76
C GLY A 250 -21.18 2.31 8.65
N ALA A 251 -22.40 1.75 8.62
CA ALA A 251 -22.62 0.31 8.49
C ALA A 251 -22.24 -0.18 7.08
N ARG A 252 -22.65 0.55 6.05
CA ARG A 252 -22.25 0.27 4.66
C ARG A 252 -20.74 0.45 4.47
N PHE A 253 -20.14 1.48 5.08
CA PHE A 253 -18.69 1.64 5.07
C PHE A 253 -17.98 0.45 5.72
N ARG A 254 -18.47 -0.02 6.87
CA ARG A 254 -17.89 -1.19 7.55
C ARG A 254 -17.99 -2.44 6.68
N ALA A 255 -19.12 -2.64 5.99
CA ALA A 255 -19.25 -3.75 5.05
C ALA A 255 -18.21 -3.67 3.91
N ALA A 256 -18.00 -2.49 3.34
CA ALA A 256 -16.97 -2.27 2.31
C ALA A 256 -15.55 -2.48 2.85
N TYR A 257 -15.27 -2.03 4.08
CA TYR A 257 -14.01 -2.26 4.77
C TYR A 257 -13.70 -3.75 4.92
N GLU A 258 -14.68 -4.56 5.35
CA GLU A 258 -14.48 -6.01 5.49
C GLU A 258 -14.30 -6.71 4.13
N VAL A 259 -15.10 -6.34 3.12
CA VAL A 259 -14.97 -6.91 1.76
C VAL A 259 -13.59 -6.61 1.17
N LEU A 260 -13.11 -5.37 1.30
CA LEU A 260 -11.78 -4.97 0.83
C LEU A 260 -10.66 -5.57 1.68
N GLY A 261 -10.88 -5.76 2.98
CA GLY A 261 -10.03 -6.54 3.88
C GLY A 261 -9.82 -7.95 3.35
N ALA A 262 -10.90 -8.68 3.13
CA ALA A 262 -10.84 -10.04 2.61
C ALA A 262 -10.16 -10.09 1.23
N GLN A 263 -10.49 -9.14 0.34
CA GLN A 263 -9.89 -9.04 -0.99
C GLN A 263 -8.37 -8.86 -0.91
N ARG A 264 -7.92 -7.88 -0.11
CA ARG A 264 -6.50 -7.55 0.02
C ARG A 264 -5.72 -8.67 0.69
N ASN A 265 -6.25 -9.25 1.76
CA ASN A 265 -5.60 -10.36 2.47
C ASN A 265 -5.50 -11.61 1.55
N THR A 266 -6.53 -11.91 0.77
CA THR A 266 -6.52 -12.97 -0.25
C THR A 266 -5.44 -12.75 -1.31
N LYS A 267 -5.39 -11.53 -1.86
CA LYS A 267 -4.34 -11.12 -2.80
C LYS A 267 -2.94 -11.32 -2.21
N ILE A 268 -2.71 -10.85 -0.99
CA ILE A 268 -1.39 -10.92 -0.34
C ILE A 268 -0.96 -12.37 -0.08
N ILE A 269 -1.87 -13.25 0.33
CA ILE A 269 -1.59 -14.68 0.48
C ILE A 269 -1.06 -15.27 -0.84
N GLY A 270 -1.70 -14.94 -1.96
CA GLY A 270 -1.22 -15.31 -3.29
C GLY A 270 0.14 -14.69 -3.63
N ILE A 271 0.33 -13.39 -3.38
CA ILE A 271 1.60 -12.69 -3.63
C ILE A 271 2.76 -13.31 -2.84
N PHE A 272 2.61 -13.53 -1.54
CA PHE A 272 3.68 -14.07 -0.70
C PHE A 272 4.05 -15.49 -1.13
N THR A 273 3.07 -16.28 -1.56
CA THR A 273 3.32 -17.63 -2.09
C THR A 273 4.06 -17.57 -3.42
N ARG A 274 3.64 -16.69 -4.34
CA ARG A 274 4.35 -16.45 -5.60
C ARG A 274 5.79 -16.00 -5.38
N LEU A 275 6.01 -15.07 -4.46
CA LEU A 275 7.33 -14.56 -4.13
C LEU A 275 8.25 -15.69 -3.62
N ARG A 276 7.73 -16.64 -2.84
CA ARG A 276 8.48 -17.83 -2.42
C ARG A 276 8.77 -18.74 -3.62
N ASP A 277 7.73 -19.16 -4.34
CA ASP A 277 7.81 -20.27 -5.29
C ASP A 277 8.47 -19.88 -6.62
N ARG A 278 8.20 -18.67 -7.11
CA ARG A 278 8.76 -18.16 -8.37
C ARG A 278 10.04 -17.37 -8.16
N ASP A 279 10.08 -16.53 -7.13
CA ASP A 279 11.12 -15.51 -6.96
C ASP A 279 12.16 -15.88 -5.88
N GLY A 280 11.99 -17.03 -5.21
CA GLY A 280 12.91 -17.52 -4.17
C GLY A 280 12.94 -16.67 -2.88
N ARG A 281 12.00 -15.73 -2.72
CA ARG A 281 11.96 -14.81 -1.56
C ARG A 281 11.17 -15.45 -0.42
N THR A 282 11.84 -16.29 0.36
CA THR A 282 11.21 -17.10 1.41
C THR A 282 10.73 -16.30 2.62
N GLY A 283 11.34 -15.15 2.95
CA GLY A 283 11.03 -14.38 4.16
C GLY A 283 9.58 -13.87 4.28
N TYR A 284 8.78 -13.87 3.20
CA TYR A 284 7.39 -13.44 3.25
C TYR A 284 6.44 -14.50 3.82
N VAL A 285 6.79 -15.79 3.79
CA VAL A 285 5.87 -16.85 4.24
C VAL A 285 5.62 -16.85 5.73
N GLU A 286 6.57 -16.32 6.51
CA GLU A 286 6.43 -16.08 7.95
C GLU A 286 5.23 -15.18 8.29
N ARG A 287 4.75 -14.39 7.32
CA ARG A 287 3.60 -13.49 7.47
C ARG A 287 2.27 -14.12 7.08
N LEU A 288 2.27 -15.29 6.42
CA LEU A 288 1.04 -15.97 6.01
C LEU A 288 0.09 -16.32 7.17
N PRO A 289 0.53 -16.81 8.35
CA PRO A 289 -0.41 -17.09 9.44
C PRO A 289 -1.19 -15.84 9.87
N ARG A 290 -0.54 -14.67 9.85
CA ARG A 290 -1.19 -13.39 10.11
C ARG A 290 -2.24 -13.06 9.03
N MET A 291 -1.88 -13.21 7.76
CA MET A 291 -2.78 -12.90 6.64
C MET A 291 -4.02 -13.78 6.64
N TRP A 292 -3.87 -15.05 6.99
CA TRP A 292 -5.00 -15.95 7.18
C TRP A 292 -5.88 -15.57 8.36
N ARG A 293 -5.29 -15.21 9.52
CA ARG A 293 -6.05 -14.72 10.67
C ARG A 293 -6.89 -13.49 10.32
N LEU A 294 -6.33 -12.55 9.56
CA LEU A 294 -7.03 -11.34 9.13
C LEU A 294 -8.15 -11.67 8.13
N LEU A 295 -7.86 -12.49 7.10
CA LEU A 295 -8.86 -12.97 6.15
C LEU A 295 -10.02 -13.68 6.87
N GLU A 296 -9.73 -14.62 7.77
CA GLU A 296 -10.74 -15.32 8.56
C GLU A 296 -11.53 -14.38 9.47
N GLY A 297 -10.91 -13.31 9.96
CA GLY A 297 -11.59 -12.21 10.64
C GLY A 297 -12.63 -11.56 9.73
N ASN A 298 -12.22 -11.15 8.53
CA ASN A 298 -13.10 -10.50 7.57
C ASN A 298 -14.26 -11.41 7.13
N LEU A 299 -13.97 -12.70 6.87
CA LEU A 299 -14.95 -13.69 6.41
C LEU A 299 -16.10 -13.94 7.41
N ARG A 300 -15.99 -13.48 8.67
CA ARG A 300 -17.10 -13.52 9.63
C ARG A 300 -18.17 -12.47 9.35
N HIS A 301 -17.87 -11.44 8.56
CA HIS A 301 -18.83 -10.39 8.25
C HIS A 301 -19.91 -10.89 7.26
N PRO A 302 -21.21 -10.62 7.49
CA PRO A 302 -22.29 -11.13 6.64
C PRO A 302 -22.19 -10.76 5.16
N ALA A 303 -21.59 -9.61 4.84
CA ALA A 303 -21.35 -9.19 3.45
C ALA A 303 -20.43 -10.13 2.65
N LEU A 304 -19.65 -10.97 3.34
CA LEU A 304 -18.74 -11.95 2.75
C LEU A 304 -19.30 -13.38 2.76
N ALA A 305 -20.57 -13.59 3.11
CA ALA A 305 -21.16 -14.93 3.24
C ALA A 305 -20.91 -15.86 2.02
N PRO A 306 -21.03 -15.41 0.75
CA PRO A 306 -20.71 -16.26 -0.41
C PRO A 306 -19.25 -16.70 -0.45
N VAL A 307 -18.32 -15.80 -0.15
CA VAL A 307 -16.87 -16.07 -0.13
C VAL A 307 -16.53 -16.99 1.04
N ALA A 308 -17.08 -16.71 2.24
CA ALA A 308 -16.90 -17.53 3.42
C ALA A 308 -17.35 -18.98 3.20
N ALA A 309 -18.52 -19.17 2.57
CA ALA A 309 -19.02 -20.49 2.20
C ALA A 309 -18.09 -21.22 1.23
N TRP A 310 -17.56 -20.52 0.22
CA TRP A 310 -16.61 -21.11 -0.73
C TRP A 310 -15.30 -21.53 -0.02
N PHE A 311 -14.72 -20.69 0.83
CA PHE A 311 -13.50 -21.05 1.57
C PHE A 311 -13.73 -22.20 2.56
N ALA A 312 -14.88 -22.25 3.22
CA ALA A 312 -15.21 -23.33 4.15
C ALA A 312 -15.34 -24.69 3.43
N ALA A 313 -15.89 -24.72 2.22
CA ALA A 313 -16.06 -25.93 1.44
C ALA A 313 -14.78 -26.40 0.75
N ASN A 314 -13.91 -25.47 0.33
CA ASN A 314 -12.82 -25.78 -0.61
C ASN A 314 -11.40 -25.58 -0.05
N VAL A 315 -11.23 -24.88 1.07
CA VAL A 315 -9.92 -24.64 1.69
C VAL A 315 -9.99 -24.99 3.18
N PRO A 316 -9.76 -26.28 3.54
CA PRO A 316 -9.87 -26.74 4.92
C PRO A 316 -8.82 -26.09 5.81
N PRO A 317 -9.05 -25.98 7.14
CA PRO A 317 -8.11 -25.33 8.06
C PRO A 317 -6.68 -25.85 7.98
N ALA A 318 -6.48 -27.16 7.76
CA ALA A 318 -5.15 -27.75 7.59
C ALA A 318 -4.39 -27.19 6.37
N ALA A 319 -5.10 -26.91 5.26
CA ALA A 319 -4.51 -26.29 4.08
C ALA A 319 -4.21 -24.80 4.28
N ARG A 320 -4.86 -24.15 5.25
CA ARG A 320 -4.57 -22.77 5.69
C ARG A 320 -3.41 -22.70 6.68
N ALA A 321 -2.61 -23.74 6.80
CA ALA A 321 -1.33 -23.72 7.51
C ALA A 321 -0.18 -24.27 6.67
N GLY A 322 -0.49 -24.91 5.53
CA GLY A 322 0.45 -25.77 4.81
C GLY A 322 1.64 -25.06 4.17
N CYS A 323 1.54 -23.77 3.84
CA CYS A 323 2.63 -23.05 3.16
C CYS A 323 3.73 -22.53 4.09
N TRP A 324 3.53 -22.55 5.41
CA TRP A 324 4.47 -21.99 6.40
C TRP A 324 4.61 -22.87 7.66
N ALA A 325 4.01 -24.06 7.63
CA ALA A 325 4.25 -25.09 8.61
C ALA A 325 5.56 -25.84 8.33
#